data_AF-A0A950S811-F1
#
_entry.id   AF-A0A950S811-F1
#
_cell.length_a   1.000
_cell.length_b   1.000
_cell.length_c   1.000
_cell.angle_alpha   90.00
_cell.angle_beta   90.00
_cell.angle_gamma   90.00
#
_symmetry.space_group_name_H-M   'P 1'
#
loop_
_entity.id
_entity.type
_entity.pdbx_description
1 polymer ?
#
loop_
_entity_poly.entity_id
_entity_poly.type
_entity_poly.pdbx_seq_one_letter_code
_entity_poly.pdbx_strand_id
1 'polypeptide(L)'
;MIRSRPSQDQLLEWMQSLSNWGRWGPDDQRGTLNLVTPDVTRRALGLPREGVTVSCARRITYEAALDSPRPPQHYMLATGEGYRPGEGPDRQVVTDYFGLVFHGHTITHIDSLAHFMWDGKLYNGVSSRRITANEGATSHSIDAAYQGIVTRGVLVDAPMLRGVELVERGDGVGLDDIARFEAQSGVKVGEGDVLLLRTGQLGHRERTGPVDVAKVGSAGPLPELLPLVRERAWPSSGPIRVTTCRRPATTASRIRSTRSASWPWACGSWTTRGWTTSRRPVASVSAGSF
;
A
#
# COMPACT_ATOMS: atom_id res chain seq x y z
N MET A 1 -13.85 -24.18 -1.81
CA MET A 1 -13.20 -24.32 -3.13
C MET A 1 -11.73 -24.03 -2.95
N ILE A 2 -10.86 -24.92 -3.44
CA ILE A 2 -9.42 -24.68 -3.49
C ILE A 2 -9.20 -23.59 -4.55
N ARG A 3 -8.68 -22.43 -4.16
CA ARG A 3 -8.35 -21.34 -5.10
C ARG A 3 -7.24 -21.81 -6.03
N SER A 4 -7.52 -21.91 -7.33
CA SER A 4 -6.52 -22.30 -8.32
C SER A 4 -5.56 -21.14 -8.56
N ARG A 5 -4.31 -21.27 -8.10
CA ARG A 5 -3.29 -20.26 -8.38
C ARG A 5 -2.88 -20.33 -9.85
N PRO A 6 -2.68 -19.18 -10.52
CA PRO A 6 -2.17 -19.18 -11.88
C PRO A 6 -0.78 -19.82 -11.94
N SER A 7 -0.50 -20.53 -13.03
CA SER A 7 0.81 -21.11 -13.28
C SER A 7 1.85 -20.01 -13.55
N GLN A 8 3.14 -20.35 -13.48
CA GLN A 8 4.19 -19.40 -13.83
C GLN A 8 4.05 -18.91 -15.28
N ASP A 9 3.77 -19.81 -16.22
CA ASP A 9 3.64 -19.46 -17.63
C ASP A 9 2.45 -18.53 -17.87
N GLN A 10 1.33 -18.75 -17.18
CA GLN A 10 0.18 -17.85 -17.22
C GLN A 10 0.53 -16.46 -16.70
N LEU A 11 1.34 -16.36 -15.63
CA LEU A 11 1.80 -15.06 -15.13
C LEU A 11 2.75 -14.35 -16.11
N LEU A 12 3.60 -15.11 -16.81
CA LEU A 12 4.49 -14.58 -17.84
C LEU A 12 3.71 -14.08 -19.06
N GLU A 13 2.67 -14.81 -19.45
CA GLU A 13 1.75 -14.40 -20.52
C GLU A 13 1.02 -13.10 -20.15
N TRP A 14 0.44 -13.05 -18.94
CA TRP A 14 -0.31 -11.88 -18.49
C TRP A 14 0.54 -10.60 -18.51
N MET A 15 1.83 -10.67 -18.21
CA MET A 15 2.73 -9.51 -18.31
C MET A 15 2.72 -8.83 -19.67
N GLN A 16 2.38 -9.56 -20.73
CA GLN A 16 2.22 -9.02 -22.06
C GLN A 16 0.74 -8.70 -22.30
N SER A 17 -0.14 -9.70 -22.13
CA SER A 17 -1.53 -9.62 -22.59
C SER A 17 -2.40 -8.64 -21.80
N LEU A 18 -2.10 -8.40 -20.53
CA LEU A 18 -2.85 -7.42 -19.74
C LEU A 18 -2.04 -6.16 -19.35
N SER A 19 -0.89 -5.93 -20.00
CA SER A 19 -0.08 -4.72 -19.87
C SER A 19 -0.85 -3.42 -20.17
N ASN A 20 -0.43 -2.32 -19.54
CA ASN A 20 -0.87 -0.94 -19.83
C ASN A 20 0.19 -0.11 -20.55
N TRP A 21 1.24 -0.74 -21.12
CA TRP A 21 2.26 0.00 -21.85
C TRP A 21 1.67 0.70 -23.07
N GLY A 22 2.07 1.95 -23.28
CA GLY A 22 1.56 2.81 -24.35
C GLY A 22 0.13 3.32 -24.16
N ARG A 23 -0.60 2.85 -23.15
CA ARG A 23 -2.02 3.20 -22.95
C ARG A 23 -2.27 4.69 -22.81
N TRP A 24 -1.40 5.41 -22.12
CA TRP A 24 -1.48 6.86 -21.93
C TRP A 24 -0.36 7.60 -22.69
N GLY A 25 0.17 6.97 -23.74
CA GLY A 25 1.32 7.45 -24.49
C GLY A 25 2.63 6.77 -24.06
N PRO A 26 3.64 6.75 -24.96
CA PRO A 26 4.92 6.07 -24.75
C PRO A 26 5.77 6.73 -23.66
N ASP A 27 5.60 8.03 -23.42
CA ASP A 27 6.37 8.80 -22.45
C ASP A 27 5.67 8.95 -21.09
N ASP A 28 4.49 8.32 -20.91
CA ASP A 28 3.77 8.37 -19.64
C ASP A 28 4.59 7.73 -18.52
N GLN A 29 4.61 8.39 -17.36
CA GLN A 29 5.26 7.91 -16.14
C GLN A 29 4.29 7.87 -14.95
N ARG A 30 3.01 8.19 -15.15
CA ARG A 30 1.97 8.17 -14.10
C ARG A 30 1.27 6.81 -14.03
N GLY A 31 1.20 6.10 -15.16
CA GLY A 31 0.53 4.82 -15.28
C GLY A 31 -0.93 4.91 -14.86
N THR A 32 -1.38 3.97 -14.03
CA THR A 32 -2.79 3.93 -13.60
C THR A 32 -3.22 5.15 -12.76
N LEU A 33 -2.33 6.08 -12.39
CA LEU A 33 -2.72 7.34 -11.75
C LEU A 33 -3.48 8.24 -12.73
N ASN A 34 -3.32 8.03 -14.04
CA ASN A 34 -4.11 8.70 -15.07
C ASN A 34 -5.61 8.37 -15.01
N LEU A 35 -6.01 7.31 -14.29
CA LEU A 35 -7.42 7.00 -14.02
C LEU A 35 -8.03 7.88 -12.94
N VAL A 36 -7.23 8.55 -12.11
CA VAL A 36 -7.72 9.50 -11.10
C VAL A 36 -7.89 10.87 -11.76
N THR A 37 -9.00 11.02 -12.47
CA THR A 37 -9.36 12.26 -13.18
C THR A 37 -10.03 13.26 -12.24
N PRO A 38 -10.14 14.56 -12.61
CA PRO A 38 -10.90 15.54 -11.84
C PRO A 38 -12.34 15.10 -11.53
N ASP A 39 -13.00 14.40 -12.45
CA ASP A 39 -14.35 13.87 -12.23
C ASP A 39 -14.39 12.72 -11.23
N VAL A 40 -13.38 11.83 -11.23
CA VAL A 40 -13.24 10.79 -10.21
C VAL A 40 -13.05 11.43 -8.84
N THR A 41 -12.15 12.41 -8.73
CA THR A 41 -11.91 13.17 -7.50
C THR A 41 -13.19 13.84 -7.00
N ARG A 42 -13.91 14.55 -7.89
CA ARG A 42 -15.17 15.23 -7.55
C ARG A 42 -16.23 14.25 -7.05
N ARG A 43 -16.37 13.08 -7.67
CA ARG A 43 -17.29 12.03 -7.18
C ARG A 43 -16.87 11.51 -5.81
N ALA A 44 -15.57 11.30 -5.58
CA ALA A 44 -15.06 10.84 -4.30
C ALA A 44 -15.31 11.85 -3.16
N LEU A 45 -15.17 13.16 -3.44
CA LEU A 45 -15.45 14.24 -2.50
C LEU A 45 -16.94 14.34 -2.11
N GLY A 46 -17.85 13.76 -2.90
CA GLY A 46 -19.28 13.68 -2.57
C GLY A 46 -19.66 12.52 -1.64
N LEU A 47 -18.72 11.65 -1.27
CA LEU A 47 -18.98 10.48 -0.42
C LEU A 47 -19.07 10.79 1.09
N PRO A 48 -18.21 11.66 1.68
CA PRO A 48 -18.25 11.91 3.11
C PRO A 48 -19.60 12.46 3.57
N ARG A 49 -20.14 11.91 4.66
CA ARG A 49 -21.40 12.36 5.29
C ARG A 49 -21.23 12.80 6.74
N GLU A 50 -20.36 12.10 7.47
CA GLU A 50 -20.22 12.26 8.93
C GLU A 50 -18.95 13.01 9.34
N GLY A 51 -18.06 13.32 8.39
CA GLY A 51 -16.78 14.00 8.67
C GLY A 51 -15.78 13.17 9.48
N VAL A 52 -16.03 11.86 9.67
CA VAL A 52 -15.14 10.96 10.41
C VAL A 52 -13.89 10.65 9.60
N THR A 53 -12.72 10.83 10.20
CA THR A 53 -11.43 10.47 9.61
C THR A 53 -10.86 9.22 10.29
N VAL A 54 -10.30 8.31 9.49
CA VAL A 54 -9.65 7.09 9.98
C VAL A 54 -8.24 7.05 9.41
N SER A 55 -7.24 7.09 10.29
CA SER A 55 -5.85 6.92 9.87
C SER A 55 -5.61 5.49 9.40
N CYS A 56 -5.10 5.36 8.17
CA CYS A 56 -4.57 4.11 7.62
C CYS A 56 -3.04 4.01 7.76
N ALA A 57 -2.44 4.94 8.51
CA ALA A 57 -1.01 5.00 8.74
C ALA A 57 -0.63 4.25 10.03
N ARG A 58 0.47 3.51 9.94
CA ARG A 58 1.16 2.99 11.13
C ARG A 58 1.98 4.11 11.78
N ARG A 59 2.02 4.12 13.11
CA ARG A 59 2.98 4.97 13.85
C ARG A 59 4.41 4.52 13.52
N ILE A 60 5.29 5.48 13.25
CA ILE A 60 6.71 5.20 13.08
C ILE A 60 7.26 4.72 14.42
N THR A 61 7.95 3.58 14.39
CA THR A 61 8.62 2.94 15.53
C THR A 61 10.10 2.85 15.21
N TYR A 62 10.96 3.14 16.17
CA TYR A 62 12.42 3.24 15.97
C TYR A 62 13.17 2.00 16.47
N GLU A 63 12.43 1.04 17.03
CA GLU A 63 12.98 -0.20 17.57
C GLU A 63 13.23 -1.21 16.45
N ALA A 64 14.41 -1.83 16.50
CA ALA A 64 14.71 -2.98 15.65
C ALA A 64 13.81 -4.17 16.04
N ALA A 65 13.37 -4.93 15.03
CA ALA A 65 12.55 -6.12 15.21
C ALA A 65 12.84 -7.14 14.10
N LEU A 66 12.35 -8.38 14.24
CA LEU A 66 12.53 -9.42 13.20
C LEU A 66 11.96 -9.00 11.83
N ASP A 67 10.88 -8.22 11.83
CA ASP A 67 10.28 -7.66 10.61
C ASP A 67 10.77 -6.23 10.28
N SER A 68 11.67 -5.68 11.10
CA SER A 68 12.24 -4.35 10.98
C SER A 68 13.73 -4.34 11.33
N PRO A 69 14.58 -5.07 10.57
CA PRO A 69 16.02 -5.14 10.87
C PRO A 69 16.75 -3.82 10.63
N ARG A 70 16.13 -2.88 9.89
CA ARG A 70 16.64 -1.53 9.62
C ARG A 70 15.55 -0.53 10.02
N PRO A 71 15.37 -0.24 11.33
CA PRO A 71 14.33 0.66 11.76
C PRO A 71 14.61 2.09 11.27
N PRO A 72 13.56 2.92 11.18
CA PRO A 72 13.67 4.36 11.09
C PRO A 72 14.66 4.94 12.11
N GLN A 73 15.27 6.08 11.77
CA GLN A 73 16.15 6.84 12.64
C GLN A 73 15.49 8.18 12.97
N HIS A 74 15.56 8.61 14.22
CA HIS A 74 15.11 9.92 14.67
C HIS A 74 16.14 10.49 15.63
N TYR A 75 16.68 11.66 15.27
CA TYR A 75 17.62 12.39 16.12
C TYR A 75 17.12 13.82 16.28
N MET A 76 17.15 14.34 17.49
CA MET A 76 16.99 15.77 17.71
C MET A 76 18.29 16.48 17.31
N LEU A 77 18.20 17.46 16.43
CA LEU A 77 19.32 18.34 16.04
C LEU A 77 19.41 19.56 16.96
N ALA A 78 18.28 19.98 17.54
CA ALA A 78 18.20 20.96 18.61
C ALA A 78 17.12 20.52 19.62
N THR A 79 17.45 20.58 20.91
CA THR A 79 16.56 20.18 22.00
C THR A 79 16.15 21.37 22.86
N GLY A 80 15.04 21.23 23.58
CA GLY A 80 14.56 22.25 24.52
C GLY A 80 15.21 22.20 25.90
N GLU A 81 16.07 21.21 26.17
CA GLU A 81 16.66 20.97 27.50
C GLU A 81 17.51 22.15 28.00
N GLY A 82 18.03 22.97 27.07
CA GLY A 82 18.83 24.15 27.37
C GLY A 82 18.04 25.45 27.52
N TYR A 83 16.73 25.47 27.26
CA TYR A 83 15.93 26.69 27.37
C TYR A 83 15.41 26.88 28.80
N ARG A 84 15.80 27.98 29.43
CA ARG A 84 15.31 28.37 30.76
C ARG A 84 14.60 29.72 30.70
N PRO A 85 13.60 29.96 31.57
CA PRO A 85 12.95 31.26 31.64
C PRO A 85 13.96 32.39 31.90
N GLY A 86 14.00 33.38 31.01
CA GLY A 86 14.92 34.53 31.11
C GLY A 86 16.36 34.27 30.68
N GLU A 87 16.69 33.06 30.20
CA GLU A 87 18.02 32.70 29.71
C GLU A 87 17.98 32.25 28.25
N GLY A 88 19.08 32.49 27.53
CA GLY A 88 19.26 32.02 26.16
C GLY A 88 18.73 32.98 25.10
N PRO A 89 18.82 32.59 23.82
CA PRO A 89 18.37 33.43 22.72
C PRO A 89 16.84 33.58 22.71
N ASP A 90 16.35 34.75 22.26
CA ASP A 90 14.91 35.01 22.08
C ASP A 90 14.23 33.96 21.19
N ARG A 91 14.98 33.41 20.23
CA ARG A 91 14.52 32.35 19.33
C ARG A 91 14.81 30.98 19.94
N GLN A 92 13.77 30.35 20.50
CA GLN A 92 13.78 29.00 21.02
C GLN A 92 13.15 28.03 20.00
N VAL A 93 13.94 27.14 19.42
CA VAL A 93 13.51 26.24 18.35
C VAL A 93 14.09 24.86 18.57
N VAL A 94 13.23 23.84 18.46
CA VAL A 94 13.64 22.45 18.37
C VAL A 94 13.58 22.00 16.92
N THR A 95 14.52 21.17 16.52
CA THR A 95 14.58 20.60 15.17
C THR A 95 15.01 19.15 15.25
N ASP A 96 14.56 18.36 14.29
CA ASP A 96 14.86 16.94 14.21
C ASP A 96 15.29 16.50 12.81
N TYR A 97 15.90 15.33 12.78
CA TYR A 97 16.29 14.58 11.60
C TYR A 97 15.55 13.25 11.62
N PHE A 98 14.96 12.89 10.48
CA PHE A 98 14.41 11.56 10.24
C PHE A 98 15.14 10.86 9.08
N GLY A 99 15.58 9.63 9.33
CA GLY A 99 16.07 8.71 8.31
C GLY A 99 15.07 7.57 8.12
N LEU A 100 14.48 7.45 6.91
CA LEU A 100 13.44 6.46 6.64
C LEU A 100 13.87 5.49 5.53
N VAL A 101 13.61 4.20 5.76
CA VAL A 101 13.67 3.16 4.72
C VAL A 101 12.24 2.78 4.36
N PHE A 102 11.73 3.31 3.25
CA PHE A 102 10.32 3.12 2.87
C PHE A 102 9.99 1.66 2.56
N HIS A 103 10.89 0.92 1.89
CA HIS A 103 10.61 -0.44 1.41
C HIS A 103 10.78 -1.56 2.47
N GLY A 104 10.27 -1.31 3.67
CA GLY A 104 10.22 -2.25 4.80
C GLY A 104 8.80 -2.71 5.16
N HIS A 105 8.61 -3.21 6.39
CA HIS A 105 7.30 -3.65 6.92
C HIS A 105 6.72 -2.71 8.00
N THR A 106 7.43 -1.62 8.31
CA THR A 106 7.14 -0.75 9.46
C THR A 106 6.68 0.65 9.09
N ILE A 107 6.91 1.07 7.84
CA ILE A 107 6.48 2.37 7.33
C ILE A 107 5.27 2.20 6.41
N THR A 108 4.22 2.97 6.63
CA THR A 108 3.14 3.15 5.65
C THR A 108 3.66 4.03 4.51
N HIS A 109 3.63 3.53 3.28
CA HIS A 109 4.23 4.22 2.13
C HIS A 109 3.50 3.89 0.83
N ILE A 110 3.87 4.63 -0.22
CA ILE A 110 3.51 4.39 -1.61
C ILE A 110 4.80 4.07 -2.37
N ASP A 111 4.82 2.92 -3.04
CA ASP A 111 5.82 2.54 -4.02
C ASP A 111 5.50 3.19 -5.36
N SER A 112 6.47 3.93 -5.90
CA SER A 112 6.38 4.46 -7.26
C SER A 112 6.64 3.37 -8.30
N LEU A 113 6.46 3.72 -9.58
CA LEU A 113 6.71 2.82 -10.70
C LEU A 113 8.19 2.47 -10.90
N ALA A 114 9.10 3.18 -10.23
CA ALA A 114 10.53 2.88 -10.15
C ALA A 114 10.87 1.70 -9.22
N HIS A 115 9.92 1.24 -8.39
CA HIS A 115 10.21 0.30 -7.31
C HIS A 115 10.51 -1.14 -7.79
N PHE A 116 9.72 -1.69 -8.72
CA PHE A 116 10.04 -2.96 -9.38
C PHE A 116 10.30 -2.78 -10.89
N MET A 117 11.08 -3.70 -11.44
CA MET A 117 11.56 -3.70 -12.81
C MET A 117 11.68 -5.15 -13.28
N TRP A 118 11.30 -5.45 -14.52
CA TRP A 118 11.31 -6.78 -15.12
C TRP A 118 12.16 -6.76 -16.37
N ASP A 119 13.02 -7.75 -16.53
CA ASP A 119 13.85 -7.90 -17.73
C ASP A 119 14.60 -6.60 -18.10
N GLY A 120 15.15 -5.93 -17.08
CA GLY A 120 15.85 -4.67 -17.23
C GLY A 120 14.99 -3.46 -17.59
N LYS A 121 13.65 -3.58 -17.56
CA LYS A 121 12.69 -2.54 -17.96
C LYS A 121 11.76 -2.13 -16.82
N LEU A 122 11.42 -0.85 -16.81
CA LEU A 122 10.36 -0.22 -16.04
C LEU A 122 9.07 -0.20 -16.88
N TYR A 123 8.03 0.44 -16.34
CA TYR A 123 6.83 0.79 -17.11
C TYR A 123 7.19 1.51 -18.42
N ASN A 124 6.36 1.28 -19.45
CA ASN A 124 6.56 1.80 -20.81
C ASN A 124 7.90 1.40 -21.47
N GLY A 125 8.53 0.33 -21.01
CA GLY A 125 9.78 -0.17 -21.61
C GLY A 125 11.01 0.67 -21.29
N VAL A 126 10.88 1.64 -20.39
CA VAL A 126 12.00 2.49 -20.00
C VAL A 126 13.09 1.66 -19.33
N SER A 127 14.34 1.88 -19.72
CA SER A 127 15.47 1.16 -19.15
C SER A 127 15.55 1.36 -17.64
N SER A 128 15.69 0.27 -16.90
CA SER A 128 15.95 0.30 -15.46
C SER A 128 17.25 0.99 -15.06
N ARG A 129 18.18 1.21 -16.00
CA ARG A 129 19.40 2.00 -15.78
C ARG A 129 19.12 3.47 -15.44
N ARG A 130 17.87 3.91 -15.55
CA ARG A 130 17.41 5.23 -15.06
C ARG A 130 17.36 5.33 -13.53
N ILE A 131 17.48 4.21 -12.83
CA ILE A 131 17.56 4.17 -11.37
C ILE A 131 19.01 3.93 -10.97
N THR A 132 19.66 4.92 -10.37
CA THR A 132 21.10 4.86 -10.06
C THR A 132 21.37 5.23 -8.60
N ALA A 133 22.51 4.79 -8.08
CA ALA A 133 22.93 5.14 -6.72
C ALA A 133 23.24 6.63 -6.56
N ASN A 134 23.71 7.30 -7.63
CA ASN A 134 24.13 8.69 -7.58
C ASN A 134 22.96 9.68 -7.79
N GLU A 135 22.01 9.34 -8.66
CA GLU A 135 20.93 10.25 -9.07
C GLU A 135 19.55 9.81 -8.55
N GLY A 136 19.46 8.62 -7.94
CA GLY A 136 18.20 8.05 -7.52
C GLY A 136 17.32 7.63 -8.70
N ALA A 137 16.00 7.81 -8.56
CA ALA A 137 15.03 7.44 -9.59
C ALA A 137 14.79 8.61 -10.56
N THR A 138 15.57 8.68 -11.64
CA THR A 138 15.43 9.76 -12.66
C THR A 138 14.23 9.57 -13.60
N SER A 139 13.50 8.47 -13.46
CA SER A 139 12.27 8.16 -14.18
C SER A 139 11.37 7.36 -13.26
N HIS A 140 10.05 7.50 -13.44
CA HIS A 140 9.05 6.75 -12.69
C HIS A 140 9.14 6.97 -11.16
N SER A 141 9.70 8.11 -10.74
CA SER A 141 9.78 8.52 -9.34
C SER A 141 8.38 8.75 -8.75
N ILE A 142 8.32 8.93 -7.43
CA ILE A 142 7.06 9.26 -6.75
C ILE A 142 6.53 10.65 -7.15
N ASP A 143 7.34 11.49 -7.77
CA ASP A 143 6.96 12.85 -8.19
C ASP A 143 5.82 12.84 -9.21
N ALA A 144 5.60 11.73 -9.91
CA ALA A 144 4.40 11.55 -10.75
C ALA A 144 3.07 11.71 -9.97
N ALA A 145 3.11 11.63 -8.65
CA ALA A 145 2.00 11.84 -7.73
C ALA A 145 2.06 13.18 -6.96
N TYR A 146 2.89 14.14 -7.38
CA TYR A 146 3.13 15.40 -6.63
C TYR A 146 1.85 16.23 -6.38
N GLN A 147 0.83 16.10 -7.23
CA GLN A 147 -0.47 16.76 -7.07
C GLN A 147 -1.36 16.13 -5.99
N GLY A 148 -0.87 15.09 -5.30
CA GLY A 148 -1.64 14.30 -4.36
C GLY A 148 -2.53 13.25 -5.05
N ILE A 149 -3.11 12.37 -4.24
CA ILE A 149 -4.03 11.33 -4.69
C ILE A 149 -5.31 11.47 -3.88
N VAL A 150 -6.36 11.98 -4.50
CA VAL A 150 -7.69 12.10 -3.90
C VAL A 150 -8.66 11.31 -4.74
N THR A 151 -9.16 10.21 -4.21
CA THR A 151 -10.09 9.33 -4.91
C THR A 151 -10.89 8.48 -3.91
N ARG A 152 -11.85 7.71 -4.41
CA ARG A 152 -12.64 6.79 -3.62
C ARG A 152 -11.78 5.61 -3.18
N GLY A 153 -11.70 5.38 -1.88
CA GLY A 153 -11.13 4.15 -1.30
C GLY A 153 -12.22 3.10 -1.09
N VAL A 154 -11.95 1.84 -1.45
CA VAL A 154 -12.83 0.70 -1.16
C VAL A 154 -12.06 -0.29 -0.30
N LEU A 155 -12.53 -0.53 0.93
CA LEU A 155 -11.92 -1.47 1.86
C LEU A 155 -12.58 -2.84 1.75
N VAL A 156 -11.82 -3.84 1.32
CA VAL A 156 -12.20 -5.25 1.39
C VAL A 156 -11.54 -5.87 2.61
N ASP A 157 -12.37 -6.18 3.61
CA ASP A 157 -11.96 -6.85 4.84
C ASP A 157 -12.06 -8.37 4.70
N ALA A 158 -11.01 -9.00 4.18
CA ALA A 158 -11.02 -10.44 3.95
C ALA A 158 -11.18 -11.28 5.25
N PRO A 159 -10.50 -10.97 6.39
CA PRO A 159 -10.77 -11.64 7.65
C PRO A 159 -12.25 -11.62 8.04
N MET A 160 -12.88 -10.44 7.98
CA MET A 160 -14.30 -10.30 8.31
C MET A 160 -15.20 -11.13 7.38
N LEU A 161 -14.97 -11.04 6.07
CA LEU A 161 -15.77 -11.76 5.05
C LEU A 161 -15.66 -13.28 5.14
N ARG A 162 -14.55 -13.77 5.70
CA ARG A 162 -14.27 -15.20 5.88
C ARG A 162 -14.59 -15.71 7.28
N GLY A 163 -14.92 -14.84 8.23
CA GLY A 163 -15.12 -15.22 9.63
C GLY A 163 -13.84 -15.70 10.32
N VAL A 164 -12.68 -15.14 9.95
CA VAL A 164 -11.37 -15.45 10.55
C VAL A 164 -10.71 -14.19 11.11
N GLU A 165 -9.75 -14.33 12.02
CA GLU A 165 -9.01 -13.16 12.53
C GLU A 165 -7.90 -12.67 11.60
N LEU A 166 -7.33 -13.59 10.80
CA LEU A 166 -6.12 -13.39 10.02
C LEU A 166 -6.23 -14.16 8.71
N VAL A 167 -5.83 -13.53 7.60
CA VAL A 167 -5.50 -14.26 6.38
C VAL A 167 -4.12 -14.84 6.54
N GLU A 168 -4.03 -16.17 6.55
CA GLU A 168 -2.79 -16.91 6.80
C GLU A 168 -1.68 -16.57 5.81
N ARG A 169 -0.43 -16.63 6.29
CA ARG A 169 0.73 -16.42 5.42
C ARG A 169 0.81 -17.56 4.42
N GLY A 170 1.04 -17.22 3.16
CA GLY A 170 0.93 -18.21 2.09
C GLY A 170 -0.43 -18.19 1.41
N ASP A 171 -1.50 -17.78 2.07
CA ASP A 171 -2.76 -17.41 1.43
C ASP A 171 -2.77 -15.90 1.08
N GLY A 172 -3.87 -15.42 0.51
CA GLY A 172 -4.02 -14.02 0.15
C GLY A 172 -5.47 -13.64 -0.12
N VAL A 173 -5.68 -12.38 -0.45
CA VAL A 173 -6.98 -11.83 -0.82
C VAL A 173 -7.17 -11.99 -2.33
N GLY A 174 -8.24 -12.66 -2.74
CA GLY A 174 -8.49 -13.10 -4.11
C GLY A 174 -9.86 -12.71 -4.65
N LEU A 175 -10.21 -13.23 -5.83
CA LEU A 175 -11.45 -12.89 -6.54
C LEU A 175 -12.69 -13.20 -5.70
N ASP A 176 -12.69 -14.32 -5.00
CA ASP A 176 -13.79 -14.73 -4.12
C ASP A 176 -14.07 -13.70 -3.01
N ASP A 177 -13.02 -13.06 -2.48
CA ASP A 177 -13.18 -12.06 -1.42
C ASP A 177 -13.79 -10.78 -1.99
N ILE A 178 -13.38 -10.39 -3.19
CA ILE A 178 -13.98 -9.24 -3.90
C ILE A 178 -15.44 -9.54 -4.22
N ALA A 179 -15.75 -10.71 -4.77
CA ALA A 179 -17.12 -11.10 -5.10
C ALA A 179 -18.03 -11.14 -3.87
N ARG A 180 -17.55 -11.71 -2.75
CA ARG A 180 -18.28 -11.72 -1.46
C ARG A 180 -18.50 -10.31 -0.93
N PHE A 181 -17.46 -9.46 -0.96
CA PHE A 181 -17.59 -8.07 -0.56
C PHE A 181 -18.65 -7.34 -1.36
N GLU A 182 -18.60 -7.42 -2.69
CA GLU A 182 -19.53 -6.72 -3.56
C GLU A 182 -20.97 -7.22 -3.37
N ALA A 183 -21.16 -8.53 -3.15
CA ALA A 183 -22.46 -9.12 -2.88
C ALA A 183 -23.05 -8.69 -1.53
N GLN A 184 -22.24 -8.62 -0.47
CA GLN A 184 -22.71 -8.28 0.88
C GLN A 184 -22.90 -6.77 1.08
N SER A 185 -22.02 -5.94 0.50
CA SER A 185 -22.05 -4.49 0.70
C SER A 185 -22.92 -3.75 -0.31
N GLY A 186 -23.22 -4.37 -1.46
CA GLY A 186 -23.79 -3.69 -2.61
C GLY A 186 -22.84 -2.68 -3.28
N VAL A 187 -21.61 -2.52 -2.76
CA VAL A 187 -20.60 -1.62 -3.31
C VAL A 187 -19.82 -2.35 -4.39
N LYS A 188 -19.83 -1.80 -5.61
CA LYS A 188 -18.95 -2.24 -6.69
C LYS A 188 -17.65 -1.43 -6.64
N VAL A 189 -16.53 -2.15 -6.57
CA VAL A 189 -15.21 -1.54 -6.72
C VAL A 189 -15.15 -0.88 -8.09
N GLY A 190 -14.40 0.22 -8.25
CA GLY A 190 -14.43 1.07 -9.43
C GLY A 190 -13.17 1.78 -9.98
N GLU A 191 -13.34 2.67 -10.99
CA GLU A 191 -12.26 3.11 -11.90
C GLU A 191 -11.73 4.37 -11.30
N GLY A 192 -10.42 4.40 -11.14
CA GLY A 192 -9.79 5.39 -10.30
C GLY A 192 -9.97 5.12 -8.81
N ASP A 193 -10.72 4.08 -8.37
CA ASP A 193 -10.75 3.70 -6.96
C ASP A 193 -9.38 3.24 -6.49
N VAL A 194 -9.15 3.32 -5.18
CA VAL A 194 -8.07 2.60 -4.50
C VAL A 194 -8.68 1.45 -3.72
N LEU A 195 -8.37 0.21 -4.13
CA LEU A 195 -8.79 -0.99 -3.40
C LEU A 195 -7.79 -1.30 -2.29
N LEU A 196 -8.28 -1.18 -1.06
CA LEU A 196 -7.56 -1.50 0.18
C LEU A 196 -7.92 -2.92 0.60
N LEU A 197 -6.93 -3.80 0.71
CA LEU A 197 -7.15 -5.19 1.13
C LEU A 197 -6.66 -5.37 2.56
N ARG A 198 -7.59 -5.56 3.50
CA ARG A 198 -7.22 -5.89 4.89
C ARG A 198 -6.99 -7.39 5.01
N THR A 199 -5.82 -7.76 5.55
CA THR A 199 -5.42 -9.15 5.80
C THR A 199 -5.38 -9.53 7.27
N GLY A 200 -5.46 -8.56 8.19
CA GLY A 200 -5.31 -8.78 9.64
C GLY A 200 -3.86 -8.87 10.14
N GLN A 201 -2.87 -8.84 9.24
CA GLN A 201 -1.46 -9.10 9.56
C GLN A 201 -0.85 -8.13 10.60
N LEU A 202 -1.16 -6.83 10.53
CA LEU A 202 -0.64 -5.88 11.52
C LEU A 202 -1.25 -6.12 12.91
N GLY A 203 -2.57 -6.27 12.99
CA GLY A 203 -3.22 -6.52 14.28
C GLY A 203 -2.75 -7.82 14.91
N HIS A 204 -2.50 -8.86 14.10
CA HIS A 204 -1.89 -10.09 14.59
C HIS A 204 -0.48 -9.84 15.12
N ARG A 205 0.38 -9.15 14.36
CA ARG A 205 1.74 -8.74 14.80
C ARG A 205 1.73 -7.96 16.12
N GLU A 206 0.77 -7.05 16.33
CA GLU A 206 0.66 -6.28 17.57
C GLU A 206 0.32 -7.17 18.79
N ARG A 207 -0.39 -8.29 18.58
CA ARG A 207 -0.74 -9.25 19.65
C ARG A 207 0.32 -10.31 19.88
N THR A 208 0.94 -10.82 18.83
CA THR A 208 1.81 -12.01 18.87
C THR A 208 3.29 -11.70 18.67
N GLY A 209 3.62 -10.46 18.35
CA GLY A 209 4.99 -10.00 18.12
C GLY A 209 5.44 -10.07 16.65
N PRO A 210 6.65 -9.56 16.36
CA PRO A 210 7.22 -9.55 15.03
C PRO A 210 7.68 -10.95 14.60
N VAL A 211 7.69 -11.21 13.29
CA VAL A 211 8.20 -12.44 12.70
C VAL A 211 9.16 -12.14 11.56
N ASP A 212 10.06 -13.08 11.27
CA ASP A 212 10.90 -13.00 10.07
C ASP A 212 10.08 -13.28 8.81
N VAL A 213 9.51 -12.20 8.26
CA VAL A 213 8.73 -12.19 7.02
C VAL A 213 9.47 -12.74 5.80
N ALA A 214 10.81 -12.75 5.82
CA ALA A 214 11.59 -13.37 4.75
C ALA A 214 11.44 -14.90 4.79
N LYS A 215 11.36 -15.48 5.98
CA LYS A 215 11.16 -16.93 6.22
C LYS A 215 9.71 -17.35 6.13
N VAL A 216 8.82 -16.68 6.87
CA VAL A 216 7.41 -17.13 7.02
C VAL A 216 6.48 -16.62 5.92
N GLY A 217 6.96 -15.74 5.04
CA GLY A 217 6.15 -15.13 3.98
C GLY A 217 5.18 -14.07 4.52
N SER A 218 4.14 -13.75 3.76
CA SER A 218 3.10 -12.78 4.14
C SER A 218 1.74 -13.18 3.55
N ALA A 219 0.73 -12.37 3.81
CA ALA A 219 -0.52 -12.38 3.07
C ALA A 219 -0.66 -11.05 2.31
N GLY A 220 -1.24 -11.11 1.12
CA GLY A 220 -1.44 -9.96 0.24
C GLY A 220 -2.34 -10.34 -0.94
N PRO A 221 -2.32 -9.59 -2.06
CA PRO A 221 -3.21 -9.88 -3.18
C PRO A 221 -2.76 -11.16 -3.89
N LEU A 222 -3.73 -12.00 -4.20
CA LEU A 222 -3.50 -13.14 -5.08
C LEU A 222 -3.35 -12.65 -6.54
N PRO A 223 -2.46 -13.26 -7.33
CA PRO A 223 -2.25 -12.85 -8.72
C PRO A 223 -3.49 -12.98 -9.62
N GLU A 224 -4.45 -13.84 -9.26
CA GLU A 224 -5.74 -13.96 -9.95
C GLU A 224 -6.57 -12.67 -9.96
N LEU A 225 -6.23 -11.68 -9.14
CA LEU A 225 -6.83 -10.36 -9.23
C LEU A 225 -6.41 -9.64 -10.53
N LEU A 226 -5.25 -9.94 -11.13
CA LEU A 226 -4.71 -9.16 -12.26
C LEU A 226 -5.70 -8.99 -13.44
N PRO A 227 -6.40 -10.03 -13.95
CA PRO A 227 -7.43 -9.87 -14.95
C PRO A 227 -8.56 -8.95 -14.51
N LEU A 228 -9.07 -9.17 -13.29
CA LEU A 228 -10.13 -8.34 -12.71
C LEU A 228 -9.69 -6.88 -12.60
N VAL A 229 -8.42 -6.58 -12.34
CA VAL A 229 -7.97 -5.19 -12.24
C VAL A 229 -7.72 -4.58 -13.63
N ARG A 230 -7.41 -5.38 -14.65
CA ARG A 230 -7.21 -4.91 -16.04
C ARG A 230 -8.51 -4.70 -16.81
N GLU A 231 -9.40 -5.68 -16.82
CA GLU A 231 -10.69 -5.66 -17.54
C GLU A 231 -11.47 -4.40 -17.18
N ARG A 232 -11.53 -4.20 -15.88
CA ARG A 232 -12.14 -3.12 -15.14
C ARG A 232 -11.40 -1.78 -15.27
N ALA A 233 -10.37 -1.71 -16.10
CA ALA A 233 -9.71 -0.48 -16.50
C ALA A 233 -9.90 -0.18 -17.99
N TRP A 234 -10.75 -0.87 -18.76
CA TRP A 234 -11.03 -0.55 -20.17
C TRP A 234 -12.39 0.15 -20.32
N PRO A 235 -12.58 1.09 -21.27
CA PRO A 235 -13.86 1.73 -21.52
C PRO A 235 -14.85 0.72 -22.13
N SER A 236 -15.49 -0.07 -21.27
CA SER A 236 -16.82 -0.62 -21.56
C SER A 236 -17.59 -1.09 -20.34
N SER A 237 -16.97 -1.50 -19.22
CA SER A 237 -17.75 -1.84 -18.01
C SER A 237 -16.90 -2.17 -16.77
N GLY A 238 -16.24 -1.16 -16.22
CA GLY A 238 -16.26 -0.93 -14.77
C GLY A 238 -15.55 -1.88 -13.78
N PRO A 239 -15.24 -1.45 -12.53
CA PRO A 239 -13.82 -1.11 -12.35
C PRO A 239 -12.96 -1.57 -11.08
N ILE A 240 -11.59 -1.55 -11.04
CA ILE A 240 -10.66 -1.74 -9.86
C ILE A 240 -9.23 -1.19 -10.08
N ARG A 241 -8.57 -0.70 -9.00
CA ARG A 241 -7.10 -0.61 -8.80
C ARG A 241 -6.71 -1.35 -7.51
N VAL A 242 -5.94 -2.46 -7.55
CA VAL A 242 -5.48 -3.17 -6.33
C VAL A 242 -4.29 -2.46 -5.72
N THR A 243 -4.42 -2.00 -4.47
CA THR A 243 -3.30 -1.51 -3.68
C THR A 243 -3.16 -2.34 -2.41
N THR A 244 -2.56 -3.51 -2.58
CA THR A 244 -1.66 -4.11 -1.58
C THR A 244 -0.61 -4.89 -2.37
N CYS A 245 0.62 -4.99 -1.89
CA CYS A 245 1.56 -6.01 -2.38
C CYS A 245 2.14 -6.66 -1.13
N ARG A 246 1.95 -7.96 -0.98
CA ARG A 246 2.82 -8.79 -0.13
C ARG A 246 2.59 -10.29 -0.35
N ARG A 247 3.57 -10.87 -1.06
CA ARG A 247 4.02 -12.28 -1.14
C ARG A 247 3.09 -13.35 -0.52
N PRO A 248 2.46 -14.23 -1.33
CA PRO A 248 2.14 -15.59 -0.92
C PRO A 248 3.46 -16.41 -0.86
N ALA A 249 3.65 -17.19 0.19
CA ALA A 249 4.61 -18.30 0.16
C ALA A 249 4.22 -19.27 -0.97
N THR A 250 5.23 -19.81 -1.67
CA THR A 250 5.20 -20.92 -2.65
C THR A 250 5.24 -20.65 -4.17
N THR A 251 5.85 -19.56 -4.68
CA THR A 251 6.25 -19.56 -6.12
C THR A 251 7.50 -18.73 -6.42
N ALA A 252 8.29 -19.20 -7.40
CA ALA A 252 9.68 -18.89 -7.67
C ALA A 252 10.05 -17.38 -7.74
N SER A 253 11.32 -17.07 -7.45
CA SER A 253 11.90 -15.71 -7.46
C SER A 253 11.67 -14.91 -8.75
N ARG A 254 11.35 -15.58 -9.86
CA ARG A 254 11.01 -15.00 -11.18
C ARG A 254 9.63 -14.34 -11.28
N ILE A 255 8.78 -14.37 -10.24
CA ILE A 255 7.45 -13.71 -10.28
C ILE A 255 7.48 -12.30 -9.65
N ARG A 256 8.62 -11.87 -9.09
CA ARG A 256 8.71 -10.65 -8.25
C ARG A 256 8.77 -9.37 -9.05
N SER A 257 9.55 -9.37 -10.11
CA SER A 257 9.82 -8.21 -10.95
C SER A 257 8.69 -7.91 -11.95
N THR A 258 7.80 -8.89 -12.18
CA THR A 258 6.74 -8.87 -13.19
C THR A 258 5.62 -7.87 -12.89
N ARG A 259 5.42 -7.47 -11.61
CA ARG A 259 4.19 -6.80 -11.14
C ARG A 259 4.16 -5.27 -11.24
N SER A 260 5.29 -4.55 -11.26
CA SER A 260 5.27 -3.09 -11.53
C SER A 260 5.83 -2.73 -12.91
N ALA A 261 6.66 -3.58 -13.50
CA ALA A 261 7.26 -3.34 -14.80
C ALA A 261 6.23 -3.40 -15.92
N SER A 262 5.44 -4.48 -16.00
CA SER A 262 4.37 -4.63 -17.00
C SER A 262 3.05 -3.96 -16.58
N TRP A 263 2.91 -3.64 -15.30
CA TRP A 263 1.67 -3.15 -14.71
C TRP A 263 1.94 -1.96 -13.82
N PRO A 264 1.72 -0.73 -14.29
CA PRO A 264 2.09 0.43 -13.53
C PRO A 264 1.05 0.72 -12.44
N TRP A 265 1.08 -0.06 -11.35
CA TRP A 265 0.36 0.22 -10.12
C TRP A 265 1.28 1.01 -9.19
N ALA A 266 0.78 2.13 -8.67
CA ALA A 266 1.32 2.64 -7.41
C ALA A 266 0.92 1.65 -6.32
N CYS A 267 1.88 0.90 -5.80
CA CYS A 267 1.67 0.00 -4.67
C CYS A 267 1.76 0.83 -3.38
N GLY A 268 1.11 0.42 -2.30
CA GLY A 268 1.29 1.06 -1.00
C GLY A 268 0.94 0.09 0.11
N SER A 269 1.67 0.16 1.23
CA SER A 269 1.34 -0.62 2.42
C SER A 269 0.55 0.23 3.40
N TRP A 270 -0.74 -0.05 3.49
CA TRP A 270 -1.70 0.62 4.37
C TRP A 270 -2.24 -0.38 5.39
N THR A 271 -2.51 0.08 6.61
CA THR A 271 -3.00 -0.79 7.67
C THR A 271 -3.96 -0.04 8.59
N THR A 272 -5.17 -0.55 8.75
CA THR A 272 -6.16 -0.06 9.73
C THR A 272 -5.98 -0.80 11.07
N ARG A 273 -6.07 -0.09 12.20
CA ARG A 273 -6.11 -0.73 13.53
C ARG A 273 -7.34 -1.64 13.67
N GLY A 274 -7.20 -2.67 14.50
CA GLY A 274 -8.20 -3.70 14.73
C GLY A 274 -9.54 -3.12 15.20
N TRP A 275 -10.62 -3.58 14.57
CA TRP A 275 -11.98 -3.34 15.02
C TRP A 275 -12.33 -4.42 16.04
N THR A 276 -12.54 -4.03 17.29
CA THR A 276 -13.29 -4.82 18.27
C THR A 276 -14.70 -4.25 18.34
N THR A 277 -15.70 -5.06 17.98
CA THR A 277 -17.11 -4.73 18.15
C THR A 277 -17.48 -4.88 19.63
N SER A 278 -17.17 -3.90 20.46
CA SER A 278 -17.82 -3.76 21.77
C SER A 278 -18.55 -2.43 21.85
N ARG A 279 -19.89 -2.50 21.83
CA ARG A 279 -20.76 -1.40 22.23
C ARG A 279 -20.57 -1.18 23.72
N ARG A 280 -19.86 -0.12 24.12
CA ARG A 280 -20.09 0.67 25.35
C ARG A 280 -19.21 1.92 25.33
N PRO A 281 -19.73 3.09 25.75
CA PRO A 281 -18.96 4.32 25.79
C PRO A 281 -18.10 4.32 27.05
N VAL A 282 -16.81 4.65 26.94
CA VAL A 282 -16.02 5.08 28.10
C VAL A 282 -15.22 6.31 27.69
N ALA A 283 -15.71 7.46 28.11
CA ALA A 283 -14.87 8.62 28.35
C ALA A 283 -13.98 8.32 29.57
N SER A 284 -12.69 8.64 29.51
CA SER A 284 -11.99 9.27 30.63
C SER A 284 -10.64 9.82 30.17
N VAL A 285 -10.48 11.11 30.43
CA VAL A 285 -9.21 11.78 30.64
C VAL A 285 -8.71 11.33 32.02
N SER A 286 -7.42 11.02 32.16
CA SER A 286 -6.76 11.09 33.47
C SER A 286 -5.35 11.68 33.29
N ALA A 287 -5.17 12.85 33.89
CA ALA A 287 -3.87 13.44 34.17
C ALA A 287 -3.23 12.79 35.41
N GLY A 288 -1.89 12.78 35.43
CA GLY A 288 -1.06 12.78 36.64
C GLY A 288 -0.59 11.42 37.16
N SER A 289 0.73 11.22 37.27
CA SER A 289 1.48 11.40 38.53
C SER A 289 2.90 10.81 38.41
N PHE A 290 3.90 11.68 38.64
CA PHE A 290 5.36 11.51 38.75
C PHE A 290 6.16 11.11 37.51
#